data_AF-A0A6G5RCL2-F1
#
_entry.id   AF-A0A6G5RCL2-F1
#
_cell.length_a   1.000
_cell.length_b   1.000
_cell.length_c   1.000
_cell.angle_alpha   90.00
_cell.angle_beta   90.00
_cell.angle_gamma   90.00
#
_symmetry.space_group_name_H-M   'P 1'
#
loop_
_entity.id
_entity.type
_entity.pdbx_description
1 polymer ?
#
loop_
_entity_poly.entity_id
_entity_poly.type
_entity_poly.pdbx_seq_one_letter_code
_entity_poly.pdbx_strand_id
1 'polypeptide(L)'
;MVPDTAWPGVLSCGGLKSHWQPHQDVSGGAHVLELTMATVAEAEAGATAGMLMAEAPSEPGAVLRVGRDKSVCRLSTPDDWLFVSRVHLEFLCGPEGTWQVTWLRGSQPDPSSEVRLTMGEYAQPLTYGGTVPLPRGGSGEIIVQDRTAPRSVNVGFYHEV
;
A
#
# COMPACT_ATOMS: atom_id res chain seq x y z
N MET A 1 -2.06 -26.77 -76.31
CA MET A 1 -1.98 -25.86 -75.14
C MET A 1 -3.31 -25.99 -74.42
N VAL A 2 -3.27 -26.51 -73.20
CA VAL A 2 -4.39 -27.04 -72.40
C VAL A 2 -5.38 -25.96 -71.94
N PRO A 3 -6.70 -26.26 -71.86
CA PRO A 3 -7.58 -25.61 -70.91
C PRO A 3 -7.96 -26.56 -69.76
N ASP A 4 -7.80 -26.00 -68.56
CA ASP A 4 -8.70 -26.03 -67.40
C ASP A 4 -9.56 -27.28 -67.11
N THR A 5 -9.35 -27.85 -65.92
CA THR A 5 -10.17 -28.93 -65.36
C THR A 5 -10.46 -28.61 -63.90
N ALA A 6 -11.72 -28.23 -63.61
CA ALA A 6 -12.47 -28.37 -62.36
C ALA A 6 -11.81 -27.80 -61.07
N TRP A 7 -12.54 -27.31 -60.07
CA TRP A 7 -13.32 -28.09 -59.10
C TRP A 7 -14.33 -27.19 -58.36
N PRO A 8 -15.35 -27.80 -57.73
CA PRO A 8 -16.54 -27.13 -57.24
C PRO A 8 -16.44 -26.70 -55.76
N GLY A 9 -17.44 -25.93 -55.35
CA GLY A 9 -17.46 -25.15 -54.12
C GLY A 9 -17.28 -25.93 -52.82
N VAL A 10 -16.71 -25.20 -51.85
CA VAL A 10 -16.72 -25.57 -50.44
C VAL A 10 -17.70 -24.66 -49.71
N LEU A 11 -18.80 -25.31 -49.34
CA LEU A 11 -19.60 -25.20 -48.14
C LEU A 11 -19.21 -24.11 -47.13
N SER A 12 -20.17 -23.22 -46.94
CA SER A 12 -20.31 -22.32 -45.80
C SER A 12 -20.43 -23.11 -44.49
N CYS A 13 -19.42 -23.00 -43.63
CA CYS A 13 -19.56 -23.23 -42.20
C CYS A 13 -19.44 -21.86 -41.52
N GLY A 14 -20.54 -21.43 -40.89
CA GLY A 14 -20.61 -20.19 -40.12
C GLY A 14 -19.57 -20.18 -38.99
N GLY A 15 -18.45 -19.53 -39.25
CA GLY A 15 -17.56 -19.07 -38.20
C GLY A 15 -18.21 -17.88 -37.53
N LEU A 16 -18.76 -18.09 -36.34
CA LEU A 16 -19.01 -17.01 -35.39
C LEU A 16 -17.64 -16.36 -35.14
N LYS A 17 -17.34 -15.29 -35.88
CA LYS A 17 -16.24 -14.41 -35.58
C LYS A 17 -16.63 -13.72 -34.27
N SER A 18 -16.34 -14.38 -33.15
CA SER A 18 -16.14 -13.69 -31.90
C SER A 18 -15.05 -12.67 -32.21
N HIS A 19 -15.49 -11.45 -32.47
CA HIS A 19 -14.65 -10.27 -32.51
C HIS A 19 -14.16 -10.11 -31.07
N TRP A 20 -13.17 -10.92 -30.71
CA TRP A 20 -12.29 -10.67 -29.60
C TRP A 20 -11.59 -9.37 -29.94
N GLN A 21 -12.20 -8.26 -29.52
CA GLN A 21 -11.43 -7.10 -29.16
C GLN A 21 -10.44 -7.60 -28.11
N PRO A 22 -9.12 -7.45 -28.31
CA PRO A 22 -8.25 -7.44 -27.15
C PRO A 22 -8.86 -6.37 -26.24
N HIS A 23 -9.28 -6.78 -25.04
CA HIS A 23 -9.34 -5.82 -23.95
C HIS A 23 -7.99 -5.12 -24.04
N GLN A 24 -8.00 -3.83 -24.42
CA GLN A 24 -6.84 -3.01 -24.21
C GLN A 24 -6.58 -3.18 -22.72
N ASP A 25 -5.52 -3.90 -22.40
CA ASP A 25 -4.84 -3.72 -21.14
C ASP A 25 -4.67 -2.21 -21.04
N VAL A 26 -5.49 -1.58 -20.20
CA VAL A 26 -5.18 -0.26 -19.65
C VAL A 26 -4.05 -0.49 -18.64
N SER A 27 -2.98 -1.12 -19.09
CA SER A 27 -1.70 -1.22 -18.41
C SER A 27 -0.85 -0.05 -18.91
N GLY A 28 -1.40 1.15 -18.78
CA GLY A 28 -0.63 2.20 -18.12
C GLY A 28 -0.85 1.96 -16.63
N GLY A 29 -0.20 0.93 -16.08
CA GLY A 29 -0.42 0.51 -14.70
C GLY A 29 -0.23 1.71 -13.79
N ALA A 30 -1.30 2.14 -13.12
CA ALA A 30 -1.17 3.20 -12.13
C ALA A 30 -0.22 2.65 -11.06
N HIS A 31 0.96 3.25 -10.90
CA HIS A 31 1.90 2.85 -9.85
C HIS A 31 1.15 2.83 -8.52
N VAL A 32 1.35 1.79 -7.71
CA VAL A 32 0.64 1.63 -6.44
C VAL A 32 1.58 1.83 -5.26
N LEU A 33 1.07 2.42 -4.17
CA LEU A 33 1.66 2.23 -2.85
C LEU A 33 0.90 1.13 -2.14
N GLU A 34 1.61 0.06 -1.82
CA GLU A 34 1.13 -1.05 -1.00
C GLU A 34 1.64 -0.90 0.43
N LEU A 35 0.77 -1.13 1.40
CA LEU A 35 1.06 -1.14 2.82
C LEU A 35 0.65 -2.48 3.41
N THR A 36 1.51 -3.05 4.24
CA THR A 36 1.19 -4.16 5.14
C THR A 36 1.30 -3.70 6.58
N MET A 37 0.53 -4.30 7.48
CA MET A 37 0.62 -3.99 8.90
C MET A 37 0.49 -5.24 9.75
N ALA A 38 1.36 -5.36 10.76
CA ALA A 38 1.26 -6.32 11.83
C ALA A 38 1.28 -5.59 13.18
N THR A 39 0.50 -6.09 14.13
CA THR A 39 0.57 -5.66 15.53
C THR A 39 1.26 -6.74 16.35
N VAL A 40 2.21 -6.35 17.20
CA VAL A 40 3.01 -7.27 18.00
C VAL A 40 2.87 -6.90 19.46
N ALA A 41 2.54 -7.87 20.32
CA ALA A 41 2.55 -7.74 21.78
C ALA A 41 3.32 -8.91 22.40
N GLU A 42 3.99 -8.69 23.54
CA GLU A 42 4.81 -9.71 24.21
C GLU A 42 4.04 -11.02 24.53
N ALA A 43 2.75 -10.94 24.87
CA ALA A 43 1.91 -12.12 25.10
C ALA A 43 1.71 -12.99 23.84
N GLU A 44 2.04 -12.44 22.67
CA GLU A 44 1.96 -13.08 21.35
C GLU A 44 3.36 -13.25 20.73
N ALA A 45 4.43 -13.30 21.54
CA ALA A 45 5.78 -13.60 21.09
C ALA A 45 5.86 -15.02 20.47
N GLY A 46 5.45 -15.14 19.21
CA GLY A 46 5.28 -16.39 18.47
C GLY A 46 4.07 -16.43 17.53
N ALA A 47 3.09 -15.53 17.71
CA ALA A 47 1.90 -15.42 16.87
C ALA A 47 1.77 -13.97 16.35
N THR A 48 2.00 -13.76 15.06
CA THR A 48 1.70 -12.48 14.44
C THR A 48 0.18 -12.27 14.50
N ALA A 49 -0.31 -11.32 15.31
CA ALA A 49 -1.69 -10.88 15.19
C ALA A 49 -1.91 -10.40 13.75
N GLY A 50 -2.96 -10.94 13.12
CA GLY A 50 -3.09 -11.07 11.66
C GLY A 50 -2.59 -9.89 10.83
N MET A 51 -1.92 -10.19 9.71
CA MET A 51 -1.44 -9.18 8.79
C MET A 51 -2.60 -8.50 8.06
N LEU A 52 -2.65 -7.17 8.12
CA LEU A 52 -3.56 -6.34 7.36
C LEU A 52 -2.84 -5.76 6.14
N MET A 53 -3.58 -5.49 5.08
CA MET A 53 -3.04 -4.93 3.83
C MET A 53 -3.94 -3.81 3.32
N ALA A 54 -3.34 -2.76 2.76
CA ALA A 54 -4.02 -1.66 2.11
C ALA A 54 -3.16 -1.14 0.97
N GLU A 55 -3.79 -0.70 -0.11
CA GLU A 55 -3.10 -0.16 -1.27
C GLU A 55 -3.89 1.02 -1.86
N ALA A 56 -3.19 1.90 -2.57
CA ALA A 56 -3.81 2.99 -3.30
C ALA A 56 -2.98 3.35 -4.54
N PRO A 57 -3.63 3.77 -5.63
CA PRO A 57 -2.92 4.28 -6.79
C PRO A 57 -2.16 5.56 -6.42
N SER A 58 -0.96 5.74 -6.99
CA SER A 58 -0.11 6.93 -6.86
C SER A 58 -0.63 8.11 -7.68
N GLU A 59 -1.93 8.38 -7.56
CA GLU A 59 -2.58 9.56 -8.12
C GLU A 59 -2.44 10.75 -7.16
N PRO A 60 -2.28 11.99 -7.67
CA PRO A 60 -2.19 13.18 -6.83
C PRO A 60 -3.34 13.29 -5.82
N GLY A 61 -2.99 13.42 -4.54
CA GLY A 61 -3.98 13.53 -3.47
C GLY A 61 -4.53 12.20 -2.94
N ALA A 62 -4.08 11.06 -3.47
CA ALA A 62 -4.37 9.76 -2.86
C ALA A 62 -3.84 9.69 -1.41
N VAL A 63 -4.60 9.05 -0.53
CA VAL A 63 -4.28 8.98 0.91
C VAL A 63 -4.48 7.56 1.45
N LEU A 64 -3.50 7.09 2.21
CA LEU A 64 -3.64 5.92 3.10
C LEU A 64 -3.35 6.33 4.53
N ARG A 65 -4.10 5.77 5.49
CA ARG A 65 -3.98 6.13 6.91
C ARG A 65 -3.89 4.89 7.78
N VAL A 66 -3.02 5.00 8.79
CA VAL A 66 -2.83 4.01 9.86
C VAL A 66 -3.16 4.65 11.20
N GLY A 67 -3.93 3.96 12.05
CA GLY A 67 -4.31 4.49 13.36
C GLY A 67 -5.38 3.66 14.04
N ARG A 68 -5.99 4.18 15.10
CA ARG A 68 -7.08 3.50 15.82
C ARG A 68 -8.47 3.75 15.24
N ASP A 69 -8.65 4.83 14.49
CA ASP A 69 -9.97 5.22 14.02
C ASP A 69 -10.35 4.48 12.74
N LYS A 70 -11.08 3.37 12.90
CA LYS A 70 -11.57 2.52 11.80
C LYS A 70 -12.44 3.22 10.78
N SER A 71 -12.99 4.40 11.10
CA SER A 71 -13.80 5.17 10.15
C SER A 71 -12.97 5.89 9.09
N VAL A 72 -11.68 6.12 9.37
CA VAL A 72 -10.78 6.90 8.49
C VAL A 72 -9.46 6.18 8.16
N CYS A 73 -9.05 5.22 8.99
CA CYS A 73 -7.82 4.46 8.81
C CYS A 73 -8.10 3.14 8.08
N ARG A 74 -7.47 2.97 6.91
CA ARG A 74 -7.57 1.73 6.14
C ARG A 74 -6.89 0.56 6.85
N LEU A 75 -5.82 0.85 7.59
CA LEU A 75 -5.13 -0.09 8.47
C LEU A 75 -5.36 0.36 9.92
N SER A 76 -6.17 -0.42 10.64
CA SER A 76 -6.59 -0.06 12.00
C SER A 76 -5.95 -0.95 13.06
N THR A 77 -5.37 -0.34 14.08
CA THR A 77 -4.81 -1.03 15.26
C THR A 77 -5.92 -1.33 16.28
N PRO A 78 -5.68 -2.16 17.31
CA PRO A 78 -6.61 -2.29 18.43
C PRO A 78 -6.97 -0.95 19.07
N ASP A 79 -8.24 -0.78 19.45
CA ASP A 79 -8.79 0.51 19.87
C ASP A 79 -8.25 0.96 21.25
N ASP A 80 -7.75 0.02 22.04
CA ASP A 80 -7.17 0.19 23.39
C ASP A 80 -5.65 0.46 23.37
N TRP A 81 -5.02 0.44 22.20
CA TRP A 81 -3.59 0.77 22.04
C TRP A 81 -3.39 2.29 22.02
N LEU A 82 -3.49 2.92 23.19
CA LEU A 82 -3.47 4.38 23.33
C LEU A 82 -2.13 5.05 22.95
N PHE A 83 -1.04 4.29 22.79
CA PHE A 83 0.20 4.81 22.22
C PHE A 83 0.09 5.13 20.72
N VAL A 84 -0.92 4.58 20.05
CA VAL A 84 -1.29 4.91 18.67
C VAL A 84 -2.36 6.01 18.69
N SER A 85 -2.28 6.96 17.77
CA SER A 85 -3.28 8.04 17.63
C SER A 85 -4.52 7.53 16.87
N ARG A 86 -5.62 8.29 16.89
CA ARG A 86 -6.79 7.99 16.04
C ARG A 86 -6.40 7.91 14.56
N VAL A 87 -5.66 8.90 14.08
CA VAL A 87 -4.85 8.82 12.86
C VAL A 87 -3.41 9.07 13.28
N HIS A 88 -2.55 8.08 13.05
CA HIS A 88 -1.17 8.11 13.55
C HIS A 88 -0.17 8.35 12.42
N LEU A 89 -0.31 7.60 11.32
CA LEU A 89 0.47 7.80 10.11
C LEU A 89 -0.49 8.18 8.97
N GLU A 90 -0.10 9.18 8.20
CA GLU A 90 -0.75 9.53 6.94
C GLU A 90 0.28 9.43 5.82
N PHE A 91 -0.08 8.64 4.83
CA PHE A 91 0.62 8.56 3.55
C PHE A 91 -0.18 9.42 2.58
N LEU A 92 0.48 10.40 1.97
CA LEU A 92 -0.13 11.29 0.99
C LEU A 92 0.68 11.23 -0.30
N CYS A 93 -0.01 11.04 -1.42
CA CYS A 93 0.59 11.11 -2.73
C CYS A 93 0.65 12.57 -3.20
N GLY A 94 1.86 13.06 -3.47
CA GLY A 94 2.10 14.40 -4.01
C GLY A 94 1.72 14.54 -5.48
N PRO A 95 1.79 15.77 -6.04
CA PRO A 95 1.44 16.04 -7.44
C PRO A 95 2.32 15.28 -8.44
N GLU A 96 3.57 15.01 -8.06
CA GLU A 96 4.53 14.23 -8.87
C GLU A 96 4.38 12.72 -8.67
N GLY A 97 3.29 12.23 -8.07
CA GLY A 97 3.05 10.82 -7.75
C GLY A 97 4.04 10.22 -6.75
N THR A 98 4.79 11.06 -6.02
CA THR A 98 5.68 10.63 -4.95
C THR A 98 4.90 10.60 -3.64
N TRP A 99 4.96 9.47 -2.94
CA TRP A 99 4.37 9.34 -1.62
C TRP A 99 5.26 9.97 -0.56
N GLN A 100 4.63 10.54 0.45
CA GLN A 100 5.28 10.96 1.69
C GLN A 100 4.52 10.38 2.86
N VAL A 101 5.24 10.03 3.92
CA VAL A 101 4.64 9.63 5.19
C VAL A 101 4.81 10.73 6.22
N THR A 102 3.74 11.02 6.94
CA THR A 102 3.74 11.97 8.06
C THR A 102 3.35 11.24 9.34
N TRP A 103 4.17 11.39 10.38
CA TRP A 103 3.74 11.04 11.74
C TRP A 103 2.91 12.19 12.30
N LEU A 104 1.59 12.05 12.26
CA LEU A 104 0.68 13.11 12.68
C LEU A 104 0.75 13.34 14.20
N ARG A 105 0.59 14.61 14.59
CA ARG A 105 0.44 14.96 16.00
C ARG A 105 -0.93 14.48 16.50
N GLY A 106 -0.90 13.68 17.56
CA GLY A 106 -2.07 13.35 18.36
C GLY A 106 -2.51 14.52 19.25
N SER A 107 -3.41 14.24 20.18
CA SER A 107 -4.00 15.25 21.07
C SER A 107 -3.03 15.75 22.15
N GLN A 108 -1.96 15.01 22.43
CA GLN A 108 -0.97 15.37 23.45
C GLN A 108 0.29 15.98 22.81
N PRO A 109 0.94 16.95 23.51
CA PRO A 109 2.17 17.57 23.04
C PRO A 109 3.34 16.58 22.99
N ASP A 110 3.37 15.65 23.93
CA ASP A 110 4.38 14.59 24.00
C ASP A 110 3.76 13.26 23.52
N PRO A 111 4.40 12.55 22.58
CA PRO A 111 3.90 11.28 22.10
C PRO A 111 4.18 10.15 23.09
N SER A 112 3.22 9.23 23.21
CA SER A 112 3.37 7.97 23.95
C SER A 112 4.07 6.87 23.13
N SER A 113 4.46 7.16 21.89
CA SER A 113 5.17 6.25 21.00
C SER A 113 6.49 6.84 20.50
N GLU A 114 7.31 5.98 19.93
CA GLU A 114 8.43 6.33 19.07
C GLU A 114 8.20 5.74 17.68
N VAL A 115 8.58 6.48 16.64
CA VAL A 115 8.40 6.02 15.25
C VAL A 115 9.75 6.02 14.56
N ARG A 116 10.07 4.89 13.92
CA ARG A 116 11.29 4.70 13.16
C ARG A 116 10.95 4.25 11.74
N LEU A 117 11.60 4.82 10.75
CA LEU A 117 11.53 4.44 9.35
C LEU A 117 12.84 3.79 8.94
N THR A 118 12.73 2.63 8.31
CA THR A 118 13.84 1.89 7.70
C THR A 118 13.60 1.76 6.20
N MET A 119 14.60 2.09 5.39
CA MET A 119 14.59 1.99 3.93
C MET A 119 15.97 1.52 3.45
N GLY A 120 16.05 0.29 2.92
CA GLY A 120 17.34 -0.36 2.65
C GLY A 120 18.22 -0.38 3.90
N GLU A 121 19.45 0.12 3.81
CA GLU A 121 20.40 0.21 4.93
C GLU A 121 20.16 1.41 5.86
N TYR A 122 19.26 2.32 5.50
CA TYR A 122 19.01 3.55 6.26
C TYR A 122 17.91 3.35 7.28
N ALA A 123 18.19 3.60 8.56
CA ALA A 123 17.18 3.67 9.62
C ALA A 123 17.25 5.05 10.30
N GLN A 124 16.09 5.72 10.40
CA GLN A 124 16.00 7.04 11.04
C GLN A 124 14.73 7.17 11.89
N PRO A 125 14.79 7.92 13.01
CA PRO A 125 13.59 8.30 13.74
C PRO A 125 12.75 9.28 12.89
N LEU A 126 11.43 9.15 12.93
CA LEU A 126 10.55 10.23 12.48
C LEU A 126 10.34 11.21 13.62
N THR A 127 10.42 12.49 13.32
CA THR A 127 10.03 13.54 14.26
C THR A 127 8.51 13.56 14.42
N TYR A 128 8.02 13.82 15.62
CA TYR A 128 6.58 13.95 15.88
C TYR A 128 5.99 15.19 15.18
N GLY A 129 5.06 14.97 14.26
CA GLY A 129 4.58 15.98 13.29
C GLY A 129 5.48 16.14 12.06
N GLY A 130 6.50 15.30 11.90
CA GLY A 130 7.42 15.33 10.78
C GLY A 130 6.93 14.51 9.59
N THR A 131 7.43 14.89 8.41
CA THR A 131 7.12 14.26 7.11
C THR A 131 8.41 13.81 6.43
N VAL A 132 8.38 12.64 5.81
CA VAL A 132 9.51 12.08 5.06
C VAL A 132 9.00 11.56 3.70
N PRO A 133 9.67 11.88 2.58
CA PRO A 133 9.32 11.31 1.28
C PRO A 133 9.71 9.83 1.22
N LEU A 134 8.88 9.03 0.54
CA LEU A 134 9.13 7.63 0.26
C LEU A 134 9.62 7.48 -1.19
N PRO A 135 10.78 6.82 -1.42
CA PRO A 135 11.32 6.65 -2.76
C PRO A 135 10.40 5.80 -3.64
N ARG A 136 10.17 6.22 -4.89
CA ARG A 136 9.56 5.41 -5.95
C ARG A 136 10.43 4.17 -6.20
N GLY A 137 9.79 3.02 -6.42
CA GLY A 137 10.50 1.73 -6.50
C GLY A 137 11.12 1.26 -5.20
N GLY A 138 10.83 1.93 -4.09
CA GLY A 138 11.39 1.63 -2.78
C GLY A 138 10.50 0.70 -1.98
N SER A 139 11.12 0.01 -1.03
CA SER A 139 10.43 -0.67 0.06
C SER A 139 11.06 -0.29 1.39
N GLY A 140 10.30 -0.50 2.46
CA GLY A 140 10.78 -0.25 3.80
C GLY A 140 9.77 -0.63 4.86
N GLU A 141 10.10 -0.28 6.09
CA GLU A 141 9.27 -0.55 7.26
C GLU A 141 9.21 0.68 8.15
N ILE A 142 8.03 0.93 8.71
CA ILE A 142 7.82 1.90 9.78
C ILE A 142 7.42 1.14 11.03
N ILE A 143 8.19 1.30 12.10
CA ILE A 143 7.90 0.70 13.40
C ILE A 143 7.40 1.81 14.33
N VAL A 144 6.17 1.66 14.83
CA VAL A 144 5.60 2.45 15.92
C VAL A 144 5.75 1.65 17.21
N GLN A 145 6.63 2.10 18.10
CA GLN A 145 6.94 1.44 19.36
C GLN A 145 6.18 2.11 20.51
N ASP A 146 5.51 1.34 21.37
CA ASP A 146 5.02 1.87 22.65
C ASP A 146 6.21 2.18 23.59
N ARG A 147 6.19 3.36 24.21
CA ARG A 147 7.22 3.77 25.18
C ARG A 147 7.07 3.11 26.56
N THR A 148 5.92 2.52 26.82
CA THR A 148 5.50 2.07 28.15
C THR A 148 5.32 0.56 28.25
N ALA A 149 5.29 -0.15 27.12
CA ALA A 149 5.06 -1.58 27.04
C ALA A 149 5.79 -2.22 25.84
N PRO A 150 6.10 -3.52 25.88
CA PRO A 150 6.71 -4.25 24.78
C PRO A 150 5.67 -4.63 23.72
N ARG A 151 5.11 -3.61 23.06
CA ARG A 151 4.22 -3.77 21.91
C ARG A 151 4.55 -2.78 20.80
N SER A 152 4.32 -3.19 19.56
CA SER A 152 4.61 -2.38 18.38
C SER A 152 3.58 -2.57 17.28
N VAL A 153 3.51 -1.57 16.40
CA VAL A 153 2.85 -1.67 15.10
C VAL A 153 3.93 -1.57 14.05
N ASN A 154 4.04 -2.60 13.23
CA ASN A 154 5.00 -2.67 12.13
C ASN A 154 4.24 -2.46 10.83
N VAL A 155 4.60 -1.43 10.07
CA VAL A 155 3.98 -1.08 8.80
C VAL A 155 5.00 -1.23 7.69
N GLY A 156 4.90 -2.30 6.91
CA GLY A 156 5.70 -2.47 5.70
C GLY A 156 5.11 -1.63 4.57
N PHE A 157 5.96 -1.12 3.68
CA PHE A 157 5.51 -0.47 2.46
C PHE A 157 6.32 -0.91 1.24
N TYR A 158 5.66 -0.89 0.08
CA TYR A 158 6.26 -1.07 -1.23
C TYR A 158 5.65 -0.05 -2.21
N HIS A 159 6.50 0.70 -2.89
CA HIS A 159 6.09 1.68 -3.88
C HIS A 159 6.50 1.19 -5.28
N GLU A 160 5.51 0.88 -6.11
CA GLU A 160 5.72 0.39 -7.46
C GLU A 160 6.38 1.45 -8.37
N VAL A 161 7.10 1.01 -9.41
CA VAL A 161 7.87 1.84 -10.37
C VAL A 161 7.08 2.11 -11.62
#